data_AF-A0A7W0IXF7-F1
#
_entry.id   AF-A0A7W0IXF7-F1
#
_cell.length_a   1.000
_cell.length_b   1.000
_cell.length_c   1.000
_cell.angle_alpha   90.00
_cell.angle_beta   90.00
_cell.angle_gamma   90.00
#
_symmetry.space_group_name_H-M   'P 1'
#
loop_
_entity.id
_entity.type
_entity.pdbx_description
1 polymer ?
#
loop_
_entity_poly.entity_id
_entity_poly.type
_entity_poly.pdbx_seq_one_letter_code
_entity_poly.pdbx_strand_id
1 'polypeptide(L)' 'GRTTKQIAELMKLSSRTIETHRKKIRNKIGIGNKKANLRSHLLSLQ' A
#
# COMPACT_ATOMS: atom_id res chain seq x y z
N GLY A 1 6.67 -8.22 1.97
CA GLY A 1 5.62 -7.34 2.53
C GLY A 1 4.26 -8.01 2.38
N ARG A 2 3.28 -7.75 3.26
CA ARG A 2 1.95 -8.39 3.20
C ARG A 2 1.22 -8.09 1.88
N THR A 3 0.43 -9.04 1.39
CA THR A 3 -0.40 -8.88 0.20
C THR A 3 -1.65 -8.04 0.50
N THR A 4 -2.31 -7.52 -0.55
CA THR A 4 -3.60 -6.81 -0.41
C THR A 4 -4.65 -7.67 0.29
N LYS A 5 -4.68 -8.99 0.02
CA LYS A 5 -5.60 -9.94 0.65
C LYS A 5 -5.32 -10.10 2.15
N GLN A 6 -4.04 -10.31 2.52
CA GLN A 6 -3.66 -10.43 3.93
C GLN A 6 -3.96 -9.16 4.74
N ILE A 7 -3.81 -7.98 4.13
CA ILE A 7 -4.15 -6.71 4.79
C ILE A 7 -5.67 -6.55 4.90
N ALA A 8 -6.42 -6.98 3.87
CA ALA A 8 -7.88 -6.95 3.87
C ALA A 8 -8.45 -7.84 4.97
N GLU A 9 -7.92 -9.06 5.12
CA GLU A 9 -8.29 -9.99 6.20
C GLU A 9 -7.95 -9.41 7.58
N LEU A 10 -6.73 -8.86 7.75
CA LEU A 10 -6.30 -8.26 9.01
C LEU A 10 -7.19 -7.07 9.42
N MET A 11 -7.59 -6.24 8.45
CA MET A 11 -8.41 -5.05 8.70
C MET A 11 -9.92 -5.32 8.63
N LYS A 12 -10.35 -6.57 8.33
CA LYS A 12 -11.74 -6.93 8.05
C LYS A 12 -12.41 -6.02 7.00
N LEU A 13 -11.65 -5.64 5.96
CA LEU A 13 -12.10 -4.78 4.87
C LEU A 13 -12.06 -5.53 3.54
N SER A 14 -12.76 -5.02 2.53
CA SER A 14 -12.67 -5.59 1.18
C SER A 14 -11.25 -5.39 0.60
N SER A 15 -10.80 -6.35 -0.20
CA SER A 15 -9.54 -6.25 -0.95
C SER A 15 -9.49 -5.01 -1.84
N ARG A 16 -10.63 -4.63 -2.43
CA ARG A 16 -10.79 -3.41 -3.25
C ARG A 16 -10.60 -2.13 -2.44
N THR A 17 -11.07 -2.11 -1.20
CA THR A 17 -10.84 -1.01 -0.26
C THR A 17 -9.34 -0.86 0.00
N ILE A 18 -8.64 -1.96 0.33
CA ILE A 18 -7.19 -1.93 0.60
C ILE A 18 -6.39 -1.52 -0.65
N GLU A 19 -6.78 -1.99 -1.83
CA GLU A 19 -6.15 -1.58 -3.09
C GLU A 19 -6.25 -0.07 -3.31
N THR A 20 -7.43 0.50 -3.08
CA THR A 20 -7.68 1.94 -3.20
C THR A 20 -6.81 2.73 -2.21
N HIS A 21 -6.73 2.27 -0.96
CA HIS A 21 -5.86 2.88 0.06
C HIS A 21 -4.39 2.80 -0.35
N ARG A 22 -3.91 1.63 -0.83
CA ARG A 22 -2.53 1.48 -1.34
C ARG A 22 -2.23 2.42 -2.49
N LYS A 23 -3.15 2.58 -3.44
CA LYS A 23 -2.98 3.49 -4.58
C LYS A 23 -2.88 4.95 -4.10
N LYS A 24 -3.75 5.36 -3.17
CA LYS A 24 -3.69 6.70 -2.56
C LYS A 24 -2.38 6.96 -1.84
N ILE A 25 -1.88 6.00 -1.05
CA ILE A 25 -0.60 6.12 -0.35
C ILE A 25 0.55 6.26 -1.36
N ARG A 26 0.59 5.40 -2.40
CA ARG A 26 1.62 5.49 -3.45
C ARG A 26 1.61 6.85 -4.15
N ASN A 27 0.43 7.40 -4.42
CA ASN A 27 0.29 8.74 -5.02
C ASN A 27 0.77 9.83 -4.05
N LYS A 28 0.40 9.75 -2.76
CA LYS A 28 0.78 10.73 -1.74
C LYS A 28 2.29 10.82 -1.53
N ILE A 29 3.00 9.70 -1.66
CA ILE A 29 4.47 9.65 -1.52
C ILE A 29 5.20 9.71 -2.88
N GLY A 30 4.50 10.02 -3.98
CA GLY A 30 5.13 10.24 -5.29
C GLY A 30 5.69 9.00 -5.99
N ILE A 31 5.30 7.78 -5.57
CA ILE A 31 5.73 6.51 -6.18
C ILE A 31 4.65 5.83 -7.01
N GLY A 32 3.50 6.46 -7.22
CA GLY A 32 2.34 5.93 -7.96
C GLY A 32 2.73 5.20 -9.25
N ASN A 33 3.51 5.87 -10.09
CA ASN A 33 3.93 5.41 -11.41
C ASN A 33 5.37 4.87 -11.46
N LYS A 34 6.01 4.67 -10.30
CA LYS A 34 7.38 4.16 -10.22
C LYS A 34 7.36 2.67 -9.86
N LYS A 35 8.29 1.90 -10.42
CA LYS A 35 8.57 0.50 -10.01
C LYS A 35 9.30 0.49 -8.66
N ALA A 36 8.63 1.01 -7.65
CA ALA A 36 9.15 1.32 -6.33
C ALA A 36 8.36 0.55 -5.27
N ASN A 37 9.09 -0.04 -4.31
CA ASN A 37 8.50 -0.82 -3.24
C ASN A 37 7.92 0.11 -2.17
N LEU A 38 6.60 0.09 -2.01
CA LEU A 38 5.90 0.92 -1.02
C LEU A 38 6.45 0.71 0.40
N ARG A 39 6.77 -0.54 0.79
CA ARG A 39 7.30 -0.83 2.14
C ARG A 39 8.68 -0.23 2.33
N SER A 40 9.58 -0.37 1.37
CA SER A 40 10.94 0.16 1.49
C SER A 40 10.94 1.69 1.60
N HIS A 41 10.08 2.38 0.84
CA HIS A 41 9.92 3.83 0.95
C HIS A 41 9.32 4.27 2.30
N LEU A 42 8.31 3.54 2.81
CA LEU A 42 7.74 3.83 4.13
C LEU A 42 8.77 3.63 5.26
N LEU A 43 9.63 2.61 5.16
CA LEU A 43 10.69 2.36 6.14
C LEU A 43 11.80 3.42 6.09
N SER A 44 12.05 4.03 4.93
CA SER A 44 13.03 5.10 4.78
C SER A 44 12.55 6.46 5.31
N LEU A 45 11.25 6.60 5.60
CA LEU A 45 10.64 7.82 6.14
C LEU A 45 10.54 7.79 7.68
N GLN A 46 11.10 6.77 8.33
CA GLN A 46 11.04 6.54 9.77
C GLN A 46 12.39 6.83 10.43
#